data_AF-A0A7X7PU80-F1
#
_entry.id   AF-A0A7X7PU80-F1
#
_cell.length_a   1.000
_cell.length_b   1.000
_cell.length_c   1.000
_cell.angle_alpha   90.00
_cell.angle_beta   90.00
_cell.angle_gamma   90.00
#
_symmetry.space_group_name_H-M   'P 1'
#
loop_
_entity.id
_entity.type
_entity.pdbx_description
1 polymer ?
#
loop_
_entity_poly.entity_id
_entity_poly.type
_entity_poly.pdbx_seq_one_letter_code
_entity_poly.pdbx_strand_id
1 'polypeptide(L)'
;MQRFLRQTYPLIDYLDFYAPGADGGWLEYATGDRRVFSSRPVAHRDFIFPLTIPPHSEHTVYLRYESQGPIDINLALADAPQMLAALSREQLAYGIYFGCVVMLLVWSGLVFVAVRDKAFFAYFAYVALFGLYMLINNGLAFQYFWPNSPQWANTSLLVLLHLAAFAALQF
;
A
#
# COMPACT_ATOMS: atom_id res chain seq x y z
N MET A 1 9.20 -26.29 5.29
CA MET A 1 8.85 -25.66 3.99
C MET A 1 8.73 -24.16 4.20
N GLN A 2 9.23 -23.36 3.26
CA GLN A 2 9.11 -21.91 3.34
C GLN A 2 7.68 -21.49 2.95
N ARG A 3 7.06 -20.67 3.80
CA ARG A 3 5.72 -20.11 3.64
C ARG A 3 5.80 -18.60 3.84
N PHE A 4 4.83 -17.88 3.33
CA PHE A 4 4.73 -16.43 3.46
C PHE A 4 3.36 -16.10 4.01
N LEU A 5 3.33 -15.44 5.16
CA LEU A 5 2.13 -14.87 5.74
C LEU A 5 2.00 -13.43 5.25
N ARG A 6 0.93 -13.14 4.51
CA ARG A 6 0.64 -11.83 3.94
C ARG A 6 -0.54 -11.20 4.66
N GLN A 7 -0.40 -9.92 4.99
CA GLN A 7 -1.44 -9.06 5.54
C GLN A 7 -1.72 -7.92 4.54
N THR A 8 -2.93 -7.90 3.97
CA THR A 8 -3.30 -7.07 2.81
C THR A 8 -4.00 -5.77 3.22
N TYR A 9 -3.34 -4.96 4.03
CA TYR A 9 -3.75 -3.57 4.31
C TYR A 9 -2.51 -2.74 4.64
N PRO A 10 -2.05 -1.85 3.74
CA PRO A 10 -0.73 -1.23 3.84
C PRO A 10 -0.64 -0.06 4.83
N LEU A 11 -1.78 0.43 5.34
CA LEU A 11 -1.94 1.65 6.16
C LEU A 11 -2.05 1.37 7.67
N ILE A 12 -1.46 0.26 8.14
CA ILE A 12 -1.43 -0.06 9.56
C ILE A 12 -0.27 0.70 10.19
N ASP A 13 -0.54 1.56 11.19
CA ASP A 13 0.51 2.39 11.82
C ASP A 13 1.67 1.54 12.35
N TYR A 14 1.35 0.51 13.15
CA TYR A 14 2.30 -0.44 13.70
C TYR A 14 1.78 -1.88 13.59
N LEU A 15 2.62 -2.74 13.04
CA LEU A 15 2.40 -4.17 12.93
C LEU A 15 3.66 -4.89 13.39
N ASP A 16 3.59 -5.52 14.55
CA ASP A 16 4.67 -6.36 15.06
C ASP A 16 4.31 -7.83 14.87
N PHE A 17 5.27 -8.61 14.39
CA PHE A 17 5.13 -10.04 14.16
C PHE A 17 6.13 -10.79 15.04
N TYR A 18 5.66 -11.86 15.67
CA TYR A 18 6.46 -12.74 16.52
C TYR A 18 6.22 -14.19 16.11
N ALA A 19 7.30 -14.94 15.89
CA ALA A 19 7.26 -16.37 15.62
C ALA A 19 8.37 -17.11 16.35
N PRO A 20 8.21 -18.39 16.67
CA PRO A 20 9.31 -19.20 17.18
C PRO A 20 10.42 -19.31 16.12
N GLY A 21 11.65 -18.97 16.50
CA GLY A 21 12.85 -19.10 15.69
C GLY A 21 13.39 -20.53 15.68
N ALA A 22 14.24 -20.86 14.71
CA ALA A 22 14.85 -22.18 14.58
C ALA A 22 15.75 -22.55 15.77
N ASP A 23 16.34 -21.54 16.43
CA ASP A 23 17.32 -21.70 17.50
C ASP A 23 16.68 -21.70 18.91
N GLY A 24 15.34 -21.81 19.00
CA GLY A 24 14.60 -21.73 20.27
C GLY A 24 14.36 -20.32 20.80
N GLY A 25 14.83 -19.28 20.09
CA GLY A 25 14.50 -17.87 20.35
C GLY A 25 13.22 -17.41 19.64
N TRP A 26 12.97 -16.10 19.64
CA TRP A 26 11.86 -15.47 18.92
C TRP A 26 12.37 -14.74 17.67
N LEU A 27 11.70 -14.96 16.55
CA LEU A 27 11.82 -14.16 15.34
C LEU A 27 10.84 -13.01 15.43
N GLU A 28 11.35 -11.79 15.38
CA GLU A 28 10.56 -10.56 15.54
C GLU A 28 10.70 -9.66 14.33
N TYR A 29 9.57 -9.20 13.78
CA TYR A 29 9.54 -8.16 12.76
C TYR A 29 8.67 -7.00 13.22
N ALA A 30 9.30 -5.84 13.39
CA ALA A 30 8.66 -4.60 13.75
C ALA A 30 8.44 -3.75 12.49
N THR A 31 7.22 -3.72 11.95
CA THR A 31 6.87 -2.93 10.76
C THR A 31 5.63 -2.04 10.96
N GLY A 32 5.15 -1.39 9.90
CA GLY A 32 4.04 -0.45 9.92
C GLY A 32 4.23 0.64 8.87
N ASP A 33 3.27 1.55 8.73
CA ASP A 33 3.40 2.74 7.89
C ASP A 33 3.94 3.96 8.66
N ARG A 34 4.07 3.87 10.00
CA ARG A 34 4.77 4.86 10.85
C ARG A 34 6.24 4.55 11.07
N ARG A 35 6.71 3.40 10.57
CA ARG A 35 8.13 3.02 10.53
C ARG A 35 8.65 3.17 9.10
N VAL A 36 9.96 3.36 8.93
CA VAL A 36 10.57 3.46 7.60
C VAL A 36 10.28 2.20 6.77
N PHE A 37 10.09 2.32 5.46
CA PHE A 37 9.68 1.22 4.61
C PHE A 37 10.64 0.01 4.67
N SER A 38 11.93 0.26 4.89
CA SER A 38 12.95 -0.78 5.06
C SER A 38 12.80 -1.63 6.33
N SER A 39 11.89 -1.29 7.25
CA SER A 39 11.55 -2.15 8.38
C SER A 39 10.74 -3.40 7.96
N ARG A 40 10.23 -3.41 6.72
CA ARG A 40 9.49 -4.54 6.16
C ARG A 40 10.47 -5.65 5.77
N PRO A 41 10.26 -6.90 6.23
CA PRO A 41 11.16 -8.00 5.89
C PRO A 41 11.15 -8.35 4.40
N VAL A 42 10.04 -8.10 3.71
CA VAL A 42 9.93 -8.15 2.26
C VAL A 42 9.57 -6.75 1.77
N ALA A 43 10.36 -6.21 0.85
CA ALA A 43 10.18 -4.88 0.26
C ALA A 43 8.96 -4.84 -0.67
N HIS A 44 7.77 -4.83 -0.09
CA HIS A 44 6.49 -4.82 -0.78
C HIS A 44 5.49 -3.89 -0.07
N ARG A 45 4.49 -3.37 -0.80
CA ARG A 45 3.43 -2.51 -0.24
C ARG A 45 2.59 -3.22 0.81
N ASP A 46 2.40 -4.52 0.71
CA ASP A 46 1.75 -5.33 1.75
C ASP A 46 2.78 -5.85 2.74
N PHE A 47 2.31 -6.18 3.94
CA PHE A 47 3.17 -6.79 4.95
C PHE A 47 3.28 -8.30 4.68
N ILE A 48 4.48 -8.76 4.34
CA ILE A 48 4.75 -10.17 4.02
C ILE A 48 5.82 -10.68 4.96
N PHE A 49 5.48 -11.65 5.81
CA PHE A 49 6.36 -12.26 6.78
C PHE A 49 6.83 -13.64 6.30
N PRO A 50 8.14 -13.85 6.09
CA PRO A 50 8.67 -15.16 5.75
C PRO A 50 8.63 -16.08 6.97
N LEU A 51 8.14 -17.30 6.77
CA LEU A 51 7.97 -18.33 7.78
C LEU A 51 8.59 -19.64 7.32
N THR A 52 9.23 -20.36 8.23
CA THR A 52 9.68 -21.73 7.99
C THR A 52 8.86 -22.66 8.86
N ILE A 53 7.97 -23.42 8.25
CA ILE A 53 7.09 -24.36 8.96
C ILE A 53 7.54 -25.79 8.59
N PRO A 54 8.09 -26.56 9.54
CA PRO A 54 8.40 -27.97 9.33
C PRO A 54 7.15 -28.78 8.91
N PRO A 55 7.29 -29.81 8.06
CA PRO A 55 6.17 -30.68 7.72
C PRO A 55 5.56 -31.32 8.98
N HIS A 56 4.23 -31.39 9.04
CA HIS A 56 3.48 -32.01 10.15
C HIS A 56 3.76 -31.38 11.52
N SER A 57 4.08 -30.10 11.56
CA SER A 57 4.25 -29.33 12.80
C SER A 57 3.17 -28.28 12.95
N GLU A 58 2.86 -27.95 14.21
CA GLU A 58 2.04 -26.80 14.56
C GLU A 58 2.95 -25.62 14.90
N HIS A 59 2.70 -24.47 14.28
CA HIS A 59 3.46 -23.24 14.52
C HIS A 59 2.48 -22.13 14.92
N THR A 60 2.61 -21.66 16.16
CA THR A 60 1.87 -20.50 16.65
C THR A 60 2.66 -19.23 16.34
N VAL A 61 2.01 -18.24 15.74
CA VAL A 61 2.57 -16.91 15.49
C VAL A 61 1.68 -15.86 16.14
N TYR A 62 2.27 -14.75 16.54
CA TYR A 62 1.56 -13.63 17.14
C TYR A 62 1.74 -12.38 16.29
N LEU A 63 0.66 -11.64 16.13
CA LEU A 63 0.62 -10.35 15.43
C LEU A 63 0.04 -9.31 16.38
N ARG A 64 0.75 -8.20 16.57
CA ARG A 64 0.29 -7.04 17.33
C ARG A 64 -0.07 -5.94 16.34
N TYR A 65 -1.35 -5.57 16.31
CA TYR A 65 -1.86 -4.45 15.53
C TYR A 65 -2.07 -3.25 16.45
N GLU A 66 -1.53 -2.10 16.07
CA GLU A 66 -1.77 -0.83 16.75
C GLU A 66 -1.89 0.25 15.67
N SER A 67 -3.06 0.89 15.58
CA SER A 67 -3.35 1.92 14.58
C SER A 67 -4.34 2.95 15.14
N GLN A 68 -4.10 4.23 14.83
CA GLN A 68 -5.07 5.31 15.01
C GLN A 68 -6.11 5.35 13.88
N GLY A 69 -5.76 4.76 12.73
CA GLY A 69 -6.65 4.59 11.59
C GLY A 69 -7.43 3.26 11.63
N PRO A 70 -8.11 2.92 10.52
CA PRO A 70 -8.76 1.63 10.39
C PRO A 70 -7.76 0.48 10.56
N ILE A 71 -8.24 -0.63 11.13
CA ILE A 71 -7.51 -1.89 11.15
C ILE A 71 -8.33 -2.88 10.33
N ASP A 72 -7.77 -3.29 9.19
CA ASP A 72 -8.32 -4.35 8.37
C ASP A 72 -7.38 -5.56 8.46
N ILE A 73 -7.88 -6.70 8.94
CA ILE A 73 -7.10 -7.93 9.13
C ILE A 73 -7.49 -8.93 8.04
N ASN A 74 -6.60 -9.10 7.08
CA ASN A 74 -6.77 -9.97 5.92
C ASN A 74 -5.48 -10.77 5.75
N LEU A 75 -5.47 -11.93 6.41
CA LEU A 75 -4.31 -12.82 6.46
C LEU A 75 -4.43 -13.92 5.41
N ALA A 76 -3.37 -14.09 4.62
CA ALA A 76 -3.24 -15.18 3.66
C ALA A 76 -1.90 -15.88 3.86
N LEU A 77 -1.92 -17.21 3.94
CA LEU A 77 -0.73 -18.04 4.00
C LEU A 77 -0.54 -18.73 2.64
N ALA A 78 0.59 -18.50 1.99
CA ALA A 78 0.90 -19.10 0.69
C ALA A 78 2.35 -19.60 0.63
N ASP A 79 2.66 -20.49 -0.32
CA ASP A 79 4.04 -20.73 -0.73
C ASP A 79 4.54 -19.64 -1.68
N ALA A 80 5.86 -19.65 -1.98
CA ALA A 80 6.47 -18.69 -2.89
C ALA A 80 5.79 -18.64 -4.28
N PRO A 81 5.54 -19.76 -4.97
CA PRO A 81 4.91 -19.73 -6.30
C PRO A 81 3.50 -19.13 -6.29
N GLN A 82 2.66 -19.52 -5.33
CA GLN A 82 1.29 -18.99 -5.22
C GLN A 82 1.31 -17.50 -4.88
N MET A 83 2.18 -17.09 -3.95
CA MET A 83 2.34 -15.68 -3.58
C MET A 83 2.77 -14.85 -4.78
N LEU A 84 3.81 -15.28 -5.51
CA LEU A 84 4.32 -14.55 -6.66
C LEU A 84 3.27 -14.40 -7.77
N ALA A 85 2.50 -15.45 -8.05
CA ALA A 85 1.42 -15.41 -9.01
C ALA A 85 0.31 -14.41 -8.61
N ALA A 86 -0.07 -14.39 -7.32
CA ALA A 86 -1.05 -13.44 -6.80
C ALA A 86 -0.55 -11.99 -6.89
N LEU A 87 0.68 -11.73 -6.43
CA LEU A 87 1.31 -10.41 -6.50
C LEU A 87 1.44 -9.89 -7.93
N SER A 88 1.83 -10.76 -8.87
CA SER A 88 1.93 -10.41 -10.30
C SER A 88 0.59 -10.01 -10.91
N ARG A 89 -0.49 -10.77 -10.61
CA ARG A 89 -1.85 -10.44 -11.08
C ARG A 89 -2.33 -9.11 -10.51
N GLU A 90 -2.08 -8.85 -9.23
CA GLU A 90 -2.41 -7.57 -8.61
C GLU A 90 -1.62 -6.42 -9.21
N GLN A 91 -0.31 -6.60 -9.42
CA GLN A 91 0.54 -5.57 -10.00
C GLN A 91 0.08 -5.22 -11.43
N LEU A 92 -0.38 -6.21 -12.21
CA LEU A 92 -1.01 -5.99 -13.51
C LEU A 92 -2.30 -5.18 -13.38
N ALA A 93 -3.16 -5.51 -12.41
CA ALA A 93 -4.40 -4.77 -12.16
C ALA A 93 -4.12 -3.30 -11.77
N TYR A 94 -3.11 -3.04 -10.92
CA TYR A 94 -2.66 -1.69 -10.62
C TYR A 94 -2.10 -0.97 -11.85
N GLY A 95 -1.32 -1.68 -12.67
CA GLY A 95 -0.80 -1.12 -13.93
C GLY A 95 -1.92 -0.66 -14.86
N ILE A 96 -2.97 -1.47 -15.03
CA ILE A 96 -4.16 -1.10 -15.81
C ILE A 96 -4.89 0.08 -15.15
N TYR A 97 -5.15 0.01 -13.85
CA TYR A 97 -5.86 1.06 -13.11
C TYR A 97 -5.17 2.42 -13.23
N PHE A 98 -3.88 2.50 -12.88
CA PHE A 98 -3.12 3.75 -12.97
C PHE A 98 -2.82 4.16 -14.41
N GLY A 99 -2.74 3.21 -15.35
CA GLY A 99 -2.69 3.49 -16.79
C GLY A 99 -3.95 4.23 -17.26
N CYS A 100 -5.14 3.80 -16.83
CA CYS A 100 -6.39 4.50 -17.10
C CYS A 100 -6.41 5.90 -16.47
N VAL A 101 -5.91 6.05 -15.24
CA VAL A 101 -5.79 7.38 -14.58
C VAL A 101 -4.88 8.31 -15.38
N VAL A 102 -3.73 7.83 -15.84
CA VAL A 102 -2.80 8.62 -16.67
C VAL A 102 -3.45 8.99 -18.02
N MET A 103 -4.14 8.04 -18.66
CA MET A 103 -4.87 8.31 -19.90
C MET A 103 -5.95 9.39 -19.69
N LEU A 104 -6.69 9.32 -18.58
CA LEU A 104 -7.69 10.31 -18.22
C LEU A 104 -7.05 11.68 -17.97
N LEU A 105 -5.90 11.74 -17.28
CA LEU A 105 -5.15 12.98 -17.07
C LEU A 105 -4.68 13.62 -18.38
N VAL A 106 -4.12 12.82 -19.29
CA VAL A 106 -3.69 13.30 -20.60
C VAL A 106 -4.89 13.84 -21.39
N TRP A 107 -5.99 13.08 -21.42
CA TRP A 107 -7.21 13.51 -22.10
C TRP A 107 -7.77 14.81 -21.52
N SER A 108 -7.92 14.89 -20.20
CA SER A 108 -8.42 16.09 -19.51
C SER A 108 -7.50 17.29 -19.69
N GLY A 109 -6.19 17.08 -19.70
CA GLY A 109 -5.20 18.12 -19.98
C GLY A 109 -5.33 18.67 -21.40
N LEU A 110 -5.51 17.80 -22.40
CA LEU A 110 -5.73 18.21 -23.80
C LEU A 110 -7.04 19.02 -23.96
N VAL A 111 -8.12 18.57 -23.33
CA VAL A 111 -9.41 19.29 -23.34
C VAL A 111 -9.27 20.66 -22.68
N PHE A 112 -8.57 20.74 -21.54
CA PHE A 112 -8.29 22.01 -20.89
C PHE A 112 -7.50 22.96 -21.81
N VAL A 113 -6.45 22.47 -22.48
CA VAL A 113 -5.66 23.30 -23.41
C VAL A 113 -6.49 23.78 -24.61
N ALA A 114 -7.41 22.96 -25.11
CA ALA A 114 -8.27 23.28 -26.23
C ALA A 114 -9.38 24.28 -25.89
N VAL A 115 -10.11 24.05 -24.78
CA VAL A 115 -11.28 24.86 -24.40
C VAL A 115 -10.88 26.07 -23.55
N ARG A 116 -9.83 25.96 -22.73
CA ARG A 116 -9.35 26.97 -21.76
C ARG A 116 -10.40 27.39 -20.71
N ASP A 117 -11.36 26.51 -20.41
CA ASP A 117 -12.29 26.70 -19.30
C ASP A 117 -11.66 26.27 -17.97
N LYS A 118 -11.92 27.04 -16.91
CA LYS A 118 -11.51 26.73 -15.54
C LYS A 118 -12.15 25.45 -15.03
N ALA A 119 -13.36 25.10 -15.48
CA ALA A 119 -14.02 23.85 -15.10
C ALA A 119 -13.20 22.61 -15.53
N PHE A 120 -12.63 22.63 -16.74
CA PHE A 120 -11.78 21.53 -17.22
C PHE A 120 -10.45 21.44 -16.47
N PHE A 121 -9.88 22.58 -16.04
CA PHE A 121 -8.71 22.58 -15.17
C PHE A 121 -9.03 21.97 -13.80
N ALA A 122 -10.15 22.37 -13.20
CA ALA A 122 -10.60 21.82 -11.92
C ALA A 122 -10.82 20.30 -12.00
N TYR A 123 -11.40 19.81 -13.10
CA TYR A 123 -11.52 18.37 -13.35
C TYR A 123 -10.15 17.68 -13.48
N PHE A 124 -9.22 18.23 -14.26
CA PHE A 124 -7.86 17.71 -14.36
C PHE A 124 -7.17 17.65 -13.00
N ALA A 125 -7.26 18.71 -12.21
CA ALA A 125 -6.68 18.79 -10.87
C ALA A 125 -7.32 17.76 -9.93
N TYR A 126 -8.64 17.58 -9.97
CA TYR A 126 -9.35 16.55 -9.22
C TYR A 126 -8.82 15.16 -9.55
N VAL A 127 -8.76 14.79 -10.83
CA VAL A 127 -8.25 13.47 -11.26
C VAL A 127 -6.81 13.26 -10.80
N ALA A 128 -5.96 14.30 -10.86
CA ALA A 128 -4.56 14.20 -10.47
C ALA A 128 -4.43 13.98 -8.95
N LEU A 129 -5.12 14.80 -8.15
CA LEU A 129 -5.08 14.74 -6.69
C LEU A 129 -5.70 13.44 -6.17
N PHE A 130 -6.83 13.03 -6.73
CA PHE A 130 -7.50 11.78 -6.36
C PHE A 130 -6.69 10.55 -6.80
N GLY A 131 -6.05 10.59 -7.97
CA GLY A 131 -5.13 9.55 -8.43
C GLY A 131 -3.92 9.40 -7.50
N LEU A 132 -3.32 10.51 -7.06
CA LEU A 132 -2.23 10.50 -6.08
C LEU A 132 -2.71 9.99 -4.71
N TYR A 133 -3.90 10.40 -4.26
CA TYR A 133 -4.52 9.84 -3.06
C TYR A 133 -4.65 8.32 -3.15
N MET A 134 -5.15 7.80 -4.28
CA MET A 134 -5.27 6.35 -4.51
C MET A 134 -3.91 5.64 -4.51
N LEU A 135 -2.85 6.29 -5.00
CA LEU A 135 -1.49 5.76 -4.96
C LEU A 135 -0.98 5.59 -3.52
N ILE A 136 -1.26 6.55 -2.64
CA ILE A 136 -0.90 6.47 -1.22
C ILE A 136 -1.77 5.44 -0.51
N ASN A 137 -3.09 5.48 -0.73
CA ASN A 137 -4.04 4.58 -0.07
C ASN A 137 -3.75 3.10 -0.36
N ASN A 138 -3.19 2.79 -1.53
CA ASN A 138 -2.77 1.43 -1.91
C ASN A 138 -1.33 1.08 -1.49
N GLY A 139 -0.64 1.94 -0.74
CA GLY A 139 0.73 1.73 -0.25
C GLY A 139 1.83 1.90 -1.31
N LEU A 140 1.47 2.14 -2.57
CA LEU A 140 2.42 2.28 -3.68
C LEU A 140 3.25 3.55 -3.55
N ALA A 141 2.64 4.65 -3.12
CA ALA A 141 3.39 5.89 -2.91
C ALA A 141 4.48 5.66 -1.86
N PHE A 142 4.14 5.06 -0.72
CA PHE A 142 5.11 4.79 0.34
C PHE A 142 6.25 3.88 -0.10
N GLN A 143 5.97 2.87 -0.92
CA GLN A 143 6.99 1.98 -1.51
C GLN A 143 7.95 2.70 -2.47
N TYR A 144 7.46 3.57 -3.35
CA TYR A 144 8.26 4.11 -4.46
C TYR A 144 8.78 5.53 -4.25
N PHE A 145 8.02 6.40 -3.60
CA PHE A 145 8.31 7.84 -3.57
C PHE A 145 8.73 8.35 -2.17
N TRP A 146 8.33 7.67 -1.07
CA TRP A 146 8.40 8.17 0.31
C TRP A 146 8.98 7.14 1.31
N PRO A 147 9.87 6.21 0.91
CA PRO A 147 10.20 5.05 1.74
C PRO A 147 10.84 5.43 3.09
N ASN A 148 11.49 6.59 3.16
CA ASN A 148 12.19 7.08 4.33
C ASN A 148 11.44 8.19 5.08
N SER A 149 10.21 8.52 4.67
CA SER A 149 9.45 9.63 5.28
C SER A 149 8.02 9.21 5.67
N PRO A 150 7.87 8.35 6.70
CA PRO A 150 6.58 7.84 7.18
C PRO A 150 5.57 8.94 7.55
N GLN A 151 6.05 10.02 8.18
CA GLN A 151 5.20 11.12 8.63
C GLN A 151 4.57 11.87 7.46
N TRP A 152 5.36 12.11 6.40
CA TRP A 152 4.87 12.73 5.17
C TRP A 152 3.86 11.81 4.49
N ALA A 153 4.16 10.50 4.38
CA ALA A 153 3.27 9.52 3.74
C ALA A 153 1.88 9.50 4.41
N ASN A 154 1.86 9.48 5.74
CA ASN A 154 0.62 9.53 6.52
C ASN A 154 -0.15 10.86 6.38
N THR A 155 0.56 11.99 6.50
CA THR A 155 -0.08 13.32 6.47
C THR A 155 -0.64 13.65 5.09
N SER A 156 0.09 13.28 4.05
CA SER A 156 -0.32 13.55 2.67
C SER A 156 -1.57 12.82 2.23
N LEU A 157 -1.87 11.66 2.81
CA LEU A 157 -3.10 10.92 2.52
C LEU A 157 -4.31 11.82 2.79
N LEU A 158 -4.34 12.46 3.96
CA LEU A 158 -5.40 13.41 4.31
C LEU A 158 -5.31 14.69 3.47
N VAL A 159 -4.13 15.28 3.29
CA VAL A 159 -3.97 16.52 2.51
C VAL A 159 -4.49 16.36 1.08
N LEU A 160 -4.10 15.28 0.39
CA LEU A 160 -4.53 15.02 -0.98
C LEU A 160 -6.03 14.73 -1.08
N LEU A 161 -6.60 14.03 -0.09
CA LEU A 161 -8.05 13.81 -0.05
C LEU A 161 -8.83 15.13 0.04
N HIS A 162 -8.39 16.05 0.91
CA HIS A 162 -9.04 17.36 1.06
C HIS A 162 -8.83 18.26 -0.16
N LEU A 163 -7.64 18.25 -0.76
CA LEU A 163 -7.37 18.99 -2.00
C LEU A 163 -8.20 18.45 -3.17
N ALA A 164 -8.35 17.12 -3.28
CA ALA A 164 -9.20 16.50 -4.28
C ALA A 164 -10.67 16.90 -4.09
N ALA A 165 -11.18 16.84 -2.86
CA ALA A 165 -12.54 17.29 -2.55
C ALA A 165 -12.75 18.77 -2.90
N PHE A 166 -11.78 19.63 -2.59
CA PHE A 166 -11.83 21.04 -2.98
C PHE A 166 -11.88 21.22 -4.50
N ALA A 167 -11.01 20.52 -5.25
CA ALA A 167 -11.01 20.58 -6.72
C ALA A 167 -12.34 20.07 -7.33
N ALA A 168 -12.96 19.05 -6.71
CA ALA A 168 -14.26 18.52 -7.11
C ALA A 168 -15.42 19.52 -6.99
N LEU A 169 -15.32 20.48 -6.07
CA LEU A 169 -16.35 21.51 -5.86
C LEU A 169 -16.27 22.68 -6.85
N GLN A 170 -15.22 22.74 -7.68
CA GLN A 170 -14.93 23.89 -8.56
C GLN A 170 -15.43 23.71 -10.00
N PHE A 171 -16.07 22.58 -10.33
CA PHE A 171 -16.69 22.32 -11.63
C PHE A 171 -18.09 21.75 -11.44
#